data_AF-A0A1B7T9U9-F1
#
_entry.id   AF-A0A1B7T9U9-F1
#
_cell.length_a   1.000
_cell.length_b   1.000
_cell.length_c   1.000
_cell.angle_alpha   90.00
_cell.angle_beta   90.00
_cell.angle_gamma   90.00
#
_symmetry.space_group_name_H-M   'P 1'
#
loop_
_entity.id
_entity.type
_entity.pdbx_description
1 polymer ?
#
loop_
_entity_poly.entity_id
_entity_poly.type
_entity_poly.pdbx_seq_one_letter_code
_entity_poly.pdbx_strand_id
1 'polypeptide(L)'
;MKNSSLENLEHIHEQGLIKNKEFDSSEYINFMEYPTLNLLDMMSCLLTKIVQTNDDLGKNTQQNDDSNENKNSNNNNNNNSTTSSTSLSNRNKTLLFRGQNIPHFPINKYLQRAHQYCATSNDVYLSLLVYFDRLSQLTLDDSEPKLILDSYNIHRLIITAFTVATKFSQDVYFTNKRYAKVGGISDRELNKLELAFLDLLNWEKLRCSGIELLKYWKLLNGFWERENENKEHSQESQPTH
;
A
#
# COMPACT_ATOMS: atom_id res chain seq x y z
N MET A 1 13.53 -8.43 -17.70
CA MET A 1 14.12 -9.39 -16.74
C MET A 1 13.02 -9.78 -15.76
N LYS A 2 12.68 -11.07 -15.68
CA LYS A 2 11.54 -11.60 -14.92
C LYS A 2 11.81 -11.46 -13.42
N ASN A 3 10.85 -10.90 -12.68
CA ASN A 3 10.95 -10.72 -11.23
C ASN A 3 10.78 -12.07 -10.51
N SER A 4 11.90 -12.78 -10.39
CA SER A 4 12.06 -14.05 -9.69
C SER A 4 11.48 -14.08 -8.26
N SER A 5 11.29 -12.93 -7.60
CA SER A 5 10.77 -12.86 -6.24
C SER A 5 9.23 -12.86 -6.14
N LEU A 6 8.51 -12.47 -7.21
CA LEU A 6 7.03 -12.46 -7.25
C LEU A 6 6.48 -13.69 -7.98
N GLU A 7 7.21 -14.23 -8.97
CA GLU A 7 6.94 -15.57 -9.50
C GLU A 7 7.07 -16.63 -8.40
N ASN A 8 7.90 -16.42 -7.36
CA ASN A 8 7.92 -17.30 -6.19
C ASN A 8 6.63 -17.24 -5.35
N LEU A 9 5.85 -16.15 -5.42
CA LEU A 9 4.52 -16.08 -4.82
C LEU A 9 3.43 -16.68 -5.71
N GLU A 10 3.58 -16.62 -7.03
CA GLU A 10 2.70 -17.28 -8.01
C GLU A 10 2.95 -18.79 -8.13
N HIS A 11 4.19 -19.27 -8.03
CA HIS A 11 4.49 -20.71 -8.04
C HIS A 11 4.08 -21.42 -6.74
N ILE A 12 4.00 -20.68 -5.63
CA ILE A 12 3.34 -21.16 -4.40
C ILE A 12 1.80 -21.15 -4.57
N HIS A 13 1.26 -20.28 -5.43
CA HIS A 13 -0.18 -20.13 -5.71
C HIS A 13 -0.75 -21.33 -6.48
N GLU A 14 0.03 -21.96 -7.39
CA GLU A 14 -0.53 -22.94 -8.33
C GLU A 14 -0.46 -24.42 -7.88
N GLN A 15 0.33 -24.78 -6.88
CA GLN A 15 0.56 -26.20 -6.53
C GLN A 15 -0.10 -26.70 -5.25
N GLY A 16 -0.99 -25.93 -4.61
CA GLY A 16 -1.86 -26.53 -3.61
C GLY A 16 -2.47 -25.57 -2.60
N LEU A 17 -3.77 -25.32 -2.74
CA LEU A 17 -4.81 -25.43 -1.69
C LEU A 17 -6.07 -24.67 -2.16
N ILE A 18 -6.74 -25.19 -3.18
CA ILE A 18 -8.21 -25.04 -3.28
C ILE A 18 -8.81 -26.42 -3.03
N LYS A 19 -8.56 -26.95 -1.83
CA LYS A 19 -9.50 -27.86 -1.17
C LYS A 19 -10.24 -26.98 -0.18
N ASN A 20 -11.56 -26.91 -0.32
CA ASN A 20 -12.52 -26.25 0.58
C ASN A 20 -11.99 -26.18 2.03
N LYS A 21 -11.38 -25.06 2.42
CA LYS A 21 -10.98 -24.81 3.80
C LYS A 21 -12.17 -24.12 4.45
N GLU A 22 -12.79 -24.82 5.39
CA GLU A 22 -13.77 -24.30 6.33
C GLU A 22 -13.27 -22.95 6.88
N PHE A 23 -14.15 -21.93 6.93
CA PHE A 23 -13.78 -20.64 7.49
C PHE A 23 -13.46 -20.81 8.97
N ASP A 24 -12.19 -20.65 9.33
CA ASP A 24 -11.74 -20.76 10.72
C ASP A 24 -12.19 -19.52 11.51
N SER A 25 -13.36 -19.65 12.12
CA SER A 25 -13.98 -18.58 12.90
C SER A 25 -13.17 -18.23 14.15
N SER A 26 -12.50 -19.22 14.74
CA SER A 26 -11.67 -19.02 15.95
C SER A 26 -10.43 -18.18 15.62
N GLU A 27 -9.77 -18.50 14.51
CA GLU A 27 -8.61 -17.74 14.06
C GLU A 27 -8.98 -16.30 13.65
N TYR A 28 -10.15 -16.14 13.02
CA TYR A 28 -10.67 -14.81 12.70
C TYR A 28 -10.94 -13.97 13.95
N ILE A 29 -11.51 -14.56 15.01
CA ILE A 29 -11.72 -13.88 16.29
C ILE A 29 -10.38 -13.49 16.91
N ASN A 30 -9.41 -14.41 16.96
CA ASN A 30 -8.08 -14.12 17.50
C ASN A 30 -7.40 -12.95 16.78
N PHE A 31 -7.56 -12.86 15.46
CA PHE A 31 -7.09 -11.73 14.67
C PHE A 31 -7.80 -10.42 15.05
N MET A 32 -9.13 -10.43 15.21
CA MET A 32 -9.90 -9.24 15.57
C MET A 32 -9.51 -8.69 16.95
N GLU A 33 -9.18 -9.57 17.88
CA GLU A 33 -8.77 -9.22 19.25
C GLU A 33 -7.27 -8.99 19.40
N TYR A 34 -6.49 -9.19 18.33
CA TYR A 34 -5.04 -9.03 18.37
C TYR A 34 -4.63 -7.60 18.77
N PRO A 35 -3.58 -7.41 19.59
CA PRO A 35 -3.15 -6.06 19.99
C PRO A 35 -2.83 -5.18 18.77
N THR A 36 -3.62 -4.12 18.57
CA THR A 36 -3.54 -3.28 17.37
C THR A 36 -2.14 -2.70 17.16
N LEU A 37 -1.46 -2.24 18.21
CA LEU A 37 -0.11 -1.68 18.06
C LEU A 37 0.90 -2.71 17.51
N ASN A 38 0.81 -3.98 17.92
CA ASN A 38 1.65 -5.04 17.39
C ASN A 38 1.33 -5.31 15.91
N LEU A 39 0.04 -5.28 15.54
CA LEU A 39 -0.38 -5.39 14.14
C LEU A 39 0.21 -4.26 13.29
N LEU A 40 0.19 -3.02 13.80
CA LEU A 40 0.79 -1.87 13.10
C LEU A 40 2.31 -2.05 12.94
N ASP A 41 3.00 -2.61 13.92
CA ASP A 41 4.43 -2.90 13.83
C ASP A 41 4.70 -3.94 12.72
N MET A 42 3.95 -5.04 12.70
CA MET A 42 4.02 -6.08 11.66
C MET A 42 3.80 -5.48 10.26
N MET A 43 2.72 -4.73 10.09
CA MET A 43 2.40 -4.06 8.82
C MET A 43 3.47 -3.07 8.41
N SER A 44 3.99 -2.29 9.35
CA SER A 44 5.02 -1.30 9.05
C SER A 44 6.29 -1.95 8.55
N CYS A 45 6.68 -3.10 9.11
CA CYS A 45 7.84 -3.87 8.67
C CYS A 45 7.64 -4.40 7.25
N LEU A 46 6.49 -5.00 6.96
CA LEU A 46 6.14 -5.48 5.62
C LEU A 46 6.18 -4.35 4.59
N LEU A 47 5.45 -3.26 4.85
CA LEU A 47 5.36 -2.12 3.92
C LEU A 47 6.72 -1.46 3.72
N THR A 48 7.53 -1.33 4.77
CA THR A 48 8.89 -0.80 4.65
C THR A 48 9.76 -1.69 3.76
N LYS A 49 9.67 -3.02 3.93
CA LYS A 49 10.42 -3.96 3.10
C LYS A 49 10.02 -3.88 1.63
N ILE A 50 8.71 -3.85 1.35
CA ILE A 50 8.17 -3.68 -0.01
C ILE A 50 8.69 -2.39 -0.64
N VAL A 51 8.56 -1.26 0.07
CA VAL A 51 9.01 0.05 -0.40
C VAL A 51 10.51 0.07 -0.68
N GLN A 52 11.34 -0.46 0.24
CA GLN A 52 12.78 -0.52 0.06
C GLN A 52 13.18 -1.35 -1.17
N THR A 53 12.59 -2.55 -1.32
CA THR A 53 12.85 -3.40 -2.48
C THR A 53 12.45 -2.71 -3.78
N ASN A 54 11.31 -2.02 -3.81
CA ASN A 54 10.85 -1.31 -5.00
C ASN A 54 11.71 -0.08 -5.33
N ASP A 55 12.12 0.69 -4.32
CA ASP A 55 13.02 1.83 -4.50
C ASP A 55 14.38 1.40 -5.09
N ASP A 56 14.91 0.26 -4.65
CA ASP A 56 16.19 -0.28 -5.14
C ASP A 56 16.08 -0.84 -6.55
N LEU A 57 14.97 -1.50 -6.90
CA LEU A 57 14.69 -1.93 -8.27
C LEU A 57 14.54 -0.75 -9.24
N GLY A 58 13.94 0.36 -8.77
CA GLY A 58 13.79 1.58 -9.56
C GLY A 58 15.12 2.23 -9.92
N LYS A 59 16.08 2.27 -8.97
CA LYS A 59 17.43 2.82 -9.21
C LYS A 59 18.22 2.02 -10.24
N ASN A 60 18.12 0.70 -10.22
CA ASN A 60 18.80 -0.18 -11.18
C ASN A 60 18.26 -0.03 -12.62
N THR A 61 17.03 0.46 -12.78
CA THR A 61 16.43 0.71 -14.09
C THR A 61 16.91 2.03 -14.70
N GLN A 62 17.21 3.05 -13.90
CA GLN A 62 17.66 4.37 -14.37
C GLN A 62 19.15 4.43 -14.75
N GLN A 63 19.99 3.49 -14.31
CA GLN A 63 21.43 3.49 -14.65
C GLN A 63 21.75 2.97 -16.08
N ASN A 64 20.78 2.42 -16.81
CA ASN A 64 21.02 1.86 -18.14
C ASN A 64 20.68 2.79 -19.32
N ASP A 65 20.06 3.96 -19.07
CA ASP A 65 19.65 4.91 -20.12
C ASP A 65 20.55 6.17 -20.24
N ASP A 66 21.62 6.27 -19.44
CA ASP A 66 22.53 7.44 -19.43
C ASP A 66 23.59 7.43 -20.56
N SER A 67 23.26 6.88 -21.74
CA SER A 67 24.15 6.96 -22.91
C SER A 67 23.47 7.29 -24.24
N ASN A 68 22.33 8.00 -24.22
CA ASN A 68 21.91 8.83 -25.36
C ASN A 68 20.73 9.74 -25.00
N GLU A 69 20.98 11.02 -24.70
CA GLU A 69 20.02 12.05 -25.10
C GLU A 69 20.70 13.36 -25.46
N ASN A 70 20.77 13.57 -26.77
CA ASN A 70 20.98 14.83 -27.43
C ASN A 70 19.89 15.83 -27.02
N LYS A 71 20.32 17.07 -26.80
CA LYS A 71 19.48 18.26 -26.71
C LYS A 71 18.46 18.29 -27.85
N ASN A 72 17.18 18.35 -27.51
CA ASN A 72 16.24 19.13 -28.31
C ASN A 72 15.19 19.79 -27.43
N SER A 73 15.40 21.10 -27.27
CA SER A 73 14.40 22.05 -26.82
C SER A 73 13.24 22.05 -27.82
N ASN A 74 12.00 22.00 -27.33
CA ASN A 74 10.91 22.77 -27.95
C ASN A 74 9.75 23.00 -27.00
N ASN A 75 9.44 24.29 -26.86
CA ASN A 75 8.23 24.90 -26.32
C ASN A 75 6.92 24.21 -26.79
N ASN A 76 5.89 24.20 -25.94
CA ASN A 76 4.68 24.99 -26.20
C ASN A 76 3.66 25.00 -25.04
N ASN A 77 3.45 26.22 -24.54
CA ASN A 77 2.25 26.90 -24.04
C ASN A 77 0.85 26.22 -24.01
N ASN A 78 0.14 26.60 -22.93
CA ASN A 78 -1.29 26.98 -22.83
C ASN A 78 -2.40 25.90 -22.84
N ASN A 79 -3.20 25.83 -21.75
CA ASN A 79 -4.54 26.45 -21.70
C ASN A 79 -5.31 26.22 -20.38
N ASN A 80 -6.03 27.27 -19.96
CA ASN A 80 -7.15 27.26 -19.01
C ASN A 80 -8.40 26.66 -19.66
N SER A 81 -9.24 25.93 -18.90
CA SER A 81 -10.73 25.95 -18.91
C SER A 81 -11.29 24.70 -18.21
N THR A 82 -12.08 24.85 -17.15
CA THR A 82 -13.55 24.70 -17.13
C THR A 82 -14.03 23.24 -17.02
N THR A 83 -14.78 23.01 -15.94
CA THR A 83 -15.62 21.85 -15.63
C THR A 83 -15.98 20.93 -16.81
N SER A 84 -15.34 19.77 -16.84
CA SER A 84 -15.85 18.57 -17.51
C SER A 84 -15.48 17.36 -16.65
N SER A 85 -16.45 16.48 -16.42
CA SER A 85 -16.28 15.14 -15.85
C SER A 85 -15.50 14.26 -16.82
N THR A 86 -14.27 14.65 -17.15
CA THR A 86 -13.36 13.84 -17.94
C THR A 86 -12.74 12.85 -16.97
N SER A 87 -13.09 11.58 -17.12
CA SER A 87 -12.40 10.48 -16.46
C SER A 87 -10.90 10.66 -16.65
N LEU A 88 -10.17 11.04 -15.59
CA LEU A 88 -8.70 11.01 -15.64
C LEU A 88 -8.30 9.57 -15.95
N SER A 89 -7.36 9.37 -16.87
CA SER A 89 -6.79 8.04 -17.07
C SER A 89 -6.24 7.51 -15.74
N ASN A 90 -6.28 6.20 -15.55
CA ASN A 90 -5.85 5.60 -14.30
C ASN A 90 -4.37 5.92 -13.99
N ARG A 91 -3.52 6.07 -15.01
CA ARG A 91 -2.14 6.58 -14.86
C ARG A 91 -2.09 7.96 -14.18
N ASN A 92 -2.95 8.89 -14.60
CA ASN A 92 -2.98 10.22 -14.00
C ASN A 92 -3.48 10.16 -12.55
N LYS A 93 -4.34 9.19 -12.22
CA LYS A 93 -4.82 8.96 -10.84
C LYS A 93 -3.73 8.37 -9.94
N THR A 94 -2.96 7.39 -10.42
CA THR A 94 -1.87 6.78 -9.63
C THR A 94 -0.78 7.81 -9.29
N LEU A 95 -0.50 8.75 -10.20
CA LEU A 95 0.46 9.83 -9.97
C LEU A 95 0.04 10.82 -8.87
N LEU A 96 -1.26 10.95 -8.55
CA LEU A 96 -1.74 11.83 -7.48
C LEU A 96 -1.22 11.41 -6.10
N PHE A 97 -0.96 10.12 -5.92
CA PHE A 97 -0.43 9.58 -4.68
C PHE A 97 1.07 9.84 -4.51
N ARG A 98 1.77 10.29 -5.55
CA ARG A 98 3.22 10.55 -5.47
C ARG A 98 3.49 11.93 -4.86
N GLY A 99 4.25 11.95 -3.77
CA GLY A 99 4.76 13.18 -3.16
C GLY A 99 5.91 13.78 -3.95
N GLN A 100 6.15 15.08 -3.77
CA GLN A 100 7.31 15.77 -4.35
C GLN A 100 8.61 15.37 -3.67
N ASN A 101 8.57 15.13 -2.36
CA ASN A 101 9.71 14.72 -1.53
C ASN A 101 9.33 13.49 -0.71
N ILE A 102 10.31 12.64 -0.43
CA ILE A 102 10.14 11.49 0.46
C ILE A 102 9.96 12.00 1.91
N PRO A 103 8.86 11.67 2.60
CA PRO A 103 8.70 12.05 3.99
C PRO A 103 9.74 11.37 4.88
N HIS A 104 10.46 12.14 5.70
CA HIS A 104 11.41 11.61 6.70
C HIS A 104 10.71 10.94 7.92
N PHE A 105 9.39 10.78 7.86
CA PHE A 105 8.58 10.23 8.93
C PHE A 105 8.33 8.73 8.69
N PRO A 106 8.79 7.82 9.56
CA PRO A 106 8.73 6.39 9.27
C PRO A 106 7.29 5.86 9.23
N ILE A 107 7.06 4.85 8.39
CA ILE A 107 5.74 4.23 8.16
C ILE A 107 5.10 3.79 9.48
N ASN A 108 5.88 3.18 10.37
CA ASN A 108 5.43 2.76 11.70
C ASN A 108 4.80 3.90 12.51
N LYS A 109 5.52 5.03 12.62
CA LYS A 109 5.02 6.21 13.36
C LYS A 109 3.84 6.86 12.67
N TYR A 110 3.75 6.76 11.34
CA TYR A 110 2.60 7.24 10.59
C TYR A 110 1.33 6.43 10.86
N LEU A 111 1.42 5.10 10.86
CA LEU A 111 0.32 4.21 11.23
C LEU A 111 -0.09 4.39 12.70
N GLN A 112 0.87 4.43 13.62
CA GLN A 112 0.60 4.67 15.05
C GLN A 112 -0.09 6.03 15.28
N ARG A 113 0.34 7.08 14.57
CA ARG A 113 -0.32 8.39 14.60
C ARG A 113 -1.75 8.31 14.09
N ALA A 114 -1.99 7.61 12.98
CA ALA A 114 -3.35 7.41 12.45
C ALA A 114 -4.26 6.74 13.49
N HIS A 115 -3.77 5.68 14.12
CA HIS A 115 -4.49 4.98 15.19
C HIS A 115 -4.74 5.85 16.43
N GLN A 116 -3.74 6.60 16.89
CA GLN A 116 -3.84 7.44 18.08
C GLN A 116 -4.93 8.51 17.94
N TYR A 117 -5.06 9.13 16.76
CA TYR A 117 -6.00 10.22 16.54
C TYR A 117 -7.31 9.79 15.88
N CYS A 118 -7.35 8.62 15.25
CA CYS A 118 -8.52 8.05 14.58
C CYS A 118 -8.56 6.54 14.84
N ALA A 119 -8.80 6.13 16.09
CA ALA A 119 -8.85 4.71 16.44
C ALA A 119 -9.93 3.97 15.63
N THR A 120 -9.61 2.74 15.22
CA THR A 120 -10.45 1.86 14.40
C THR A 120 -10.04 0.41 14.65
N SER A 121 -10.86 -0.55 14.22
CA SER A 121 -10.64 -1.99 14.36
C SER A 121 -9.57 -2.57 13.42
N ASN A 122 -9.14 -3.79 13.70
CA ASN A 122 -8.04 -4.48 13.01
C ASN A 122 -8.33 -4.84 11.54
N ASP A 123 -9.60 -5.10 11.19
CA ASP A 123 -10.05 -5.34 9.81
C ASP A 123 -9.72 -4.18 8.86
N VAL A 124 -9.81 -2.94 9.34
CA VAL A 124 -9.48 -1.76 8.55
C VAL A 124 -8.01 -1.79 8.17
N TYR A 125 -7.12 -2.10 9.11
CA TYR A 125 -5.69 -2.14 8.84
C TYR A 125 -5.31 -3.26 7.85
N LEU A 126 -5.87 -4.46 7.98
CA LEU A 126 -5.64 -5.49 6.96
C LEU A 126 -6.27 -5.14 5.61
N SER A 127 -7.40 -4.41 5.60
CA SER A 127 -7.99 -3.92 4.36
C SER A 127 -7.04 -2.99 3.60
N LEU A 128 -6.15 -2.24 4.27
CA LEU A 128 -5.10 -1.48 3.56
C LEU A 128 -4.21 -2.41 2.73
N LEU A 129 -3.76 -3.54 3.29
CA LEU A 129 -2.90 -4.49 2.57
C LEU A 129 -3.63 -5.09 1.38
N VAL A 130 -4.90 -5.46 1.56
CA VAL A 130 -5.78 -5.94 0.49
C VAL A 130 -5.88 -4.89 -0.62
N TYR A 131 -6.12 -3.63 -0.26
CA TYR A 131 -6.26 -2.56 -1.24
C TYR A 131 -4.96 -2.27 -1.98
N PHE A 132 -3.81 -2.27 -1.29
CA PHE A 132 -2.52 -2.09 -1.94
C PHE A 132 -2.18 -3.21 -2.90
N ASP A 133 -2.49 -4.46 -2.54
CA ASP A 133 -2.30 -5.60 -3.44
C ASP A 133 -3.19 -5.46 -4.68
N ARG A 134 -4.49 -5.16 -4.50
CA ARG A 134 -5.43 -4.89 -5.59
C ARG A 134 -4.97 -3.75 -6.50
N LEU A 135 -4.44 -2.67 -5.93
CA LEU A 135 -3.90 -1.53 -6.69
C LEU A 135 -2.65 -1.91 -7.49
N SER A 136 -1.77 -2.73 -6.93
CA SER A 136 -0.56 -3.20 -7.61
C SER A 136 -0.85 -4.14 -8.78
N GLN A 137 -1.98 -4.86 -8.71
CA GLN A 137 -2.47 -5.75 -9.75
C GLN A 137 -3.27 -5.03 -10.85
N LEU A 138 -3.51 -3.72 -10.73
CA LEU A 138 -4.16 -2.95 -11.79
C LEU A 138 -3.25 -2.93 -13.04
N THR A 139 -3.49 -3.87 -13.95
CA THR A 139 -3.02 -3.82 -15.34
C THR A 139 -3.92 -2.84 -16.08
N LEU A 140 -3.40 -1.64 -16.33
CA LEU A 140 -4.10 -0.57 -17.02
C LEU A 140 -3.78 -0.68 -18.52
N ASP A 141 -4.30 -1.71 -19.19
CA ASP A 141 -3.90 -2.09 -20.57
C ASP A 141 -2.42 -2.52 -20.70
N ASP A 142 -2.08 -3.26 -21.76
CA ASP A 142 -0.73 -3.83 -22.00
C ASP A 142 0.42 -2.78 -22.09
N SER A 143 0.08 -1.49 -21.99
CA SER A 143 1.01 -0.37 -22.21
C SER A 143 1.22 0.55 -21.00
N GLU A 144 0.43 0.43 -19.93
CA GLU A 144 0.60 1.32 -18.78
C GLU A 144 1.31 0.64 -17.59
N PRO A 145 2.16 1.39 -16.89
CA PRO A 145 2.89 0.87 -15.74
C PRO A 145 1.93 0.61 -14.58
N LYS A 146 2.10 -0.57 -13.97
CA LYS A 146 1.47 -0.95 -12.71
C LYS A 146 1.82 0.08 -11.61
N LEU A 147 0.90 0.32 -10.68
CA LEU A 147 1.21 1.13 -9.50
C LEU A 147 2.25 0.37 -8.64
N ILE A 148 3.44 0.95 -8.50
CA ILE A 148 4.52 0.41 -7.67
C ILE A 148 4.50 1.18 -6.35
N LEU A 149 4.43 0.47 -5.22
CA LEU A 149 4.54 1.09 -3.89
C LEU A 149 5.99 1.50 -3.64
N ASP A 150 6.23 2.79 -3.46
CA ASP A 150 7.56 3.37 -3.30
C ASP A 150 7.59 4.40 -2.15
N SER A 151 8.77 4.91 -1.83
CA SER A 151 8.93 5.88 -0.74
C SER A 151 8.28 7.24 -1.02
N TYR A 152 7.96 7.54 -2.28
CA TYR A 152 7.29 8.78 -2.67
C TYR A 152 5.78 8.71 -2.48
N ASN A 153 5.17 7.53 -2.57
CA ASN A 153 3.72 7.38 -2.58
C ASN A 153 3.11 6.73 -1.33
N ILE A 154 3.90 5.96 -0.56
CA ILE A 154 3.36 5.11 0.51
C ILE A 154 2.57 5.87 1.58
N HIS A 155 3.02 7.05 2.03
CA HIS A 155 2.30 7.81 3.06
C HIS A 155 0.92 8.28 2.60
N ARG A 156 0.86 8.77 1.35
CA ARG A 156 -0.40 9.24 0.74
C ARG A 156 -1.35 8.08 0.50
N LEU A 157 -0.81 6.93 0.07
CA LEU A 157 -1.58 5.70 -0.06
C LEU A 157 -2.12 5.23 1.30
N ILE A 158 -1.31 5.23 2.36
CA ILE A 158 -1.74 4.84 3.71
C ILE A 158 -2.90 5.69 4.20
N ILE A 159 -2.78 7.02 4.22
CA ILE A 159 -3.88 7.84 4.78
C ILE A 159 -5.15 7.77 3.93
N THR A 160 -5.00 7.64 2.61
CA THR A 160 -6.15 7.53 1.71
C THR A 160 -6.85 6.19 1.88
N ALA A 161 -6.10 5.08 1.82
CA ALA A 161 -6.63 3.74 2.02
C ALA A 161 -7.25 3.60 3.41
N PHE A 162 -6.63 4.18 4.44
CA PHE A 162 -7.19 4.24 5.80
C PHE A 162 -8.52 4.98 5.84
N THR A 163 -8.60 6.16 5.24
CA THR A 163 -9.85 6.95 5.18
C THR A 163 -10.96 6.17 4.47
N VAL A 164 -10.65 5.59 3.31
CA VAL A 164 -11.61 4.81 2.51
C VAL A 164 -12.05 3.55 3.24
N ALA A 165 -11.11 2.76 3.78
CA ALA A 165 -11.40 1.52 4.50
C ALA A 165 -12.28 1.79 5.73
N THR A 166 -11.92 2.79 6.55
CA THR A 166 -12.72 3.15 7.73
C THR A 166 -14.13 3.57 7.34
N LYS A 167 -14.30 4.44 6.34
CA LYS A 167 -15.64 4.86 5.91
C LYS A 167 -16.46 3.74 5.27
N PHE A 168 -15.80 2.77 4.66
CA PHE A 168 -16.47 1.66 4.00
C PHE A 168 -16.90 0.56 4.97
N SER A 169 -16.06 0.22 5.97
CA SER A 169 -16.32 -0.92 6.87
C SER A 169 -16.81 -0.56 8.27
N GLN A 170 -16.70 0.70 8.70
CA GLN A 170 -17.07 1.11 10.05
C GLN A 170 -18.37 1.92 10.07
N ASP A 171 -19.22 1.66 11.06
CA ASP A 171 -20.46 2.42 11.28
C ASP A 171 -20.19 3.85 11.78
N VAL A 172 -19.09 4.04 12.50
CA VAL A 172 -18.66 5.33 13.04
C VAL A 172 -17.31 5.71 12.45
N TYR A 173 -17.28 6.83 11.72
CA TYR A 173 -16.09 7.34 11.06
C TYR A 173 -15.98 8.86 11.24
N PHE A 174 -14.80 9.40 10.92
CA PHE A 174 -14.53 10.83 11.05
C PHE A 174 -14.66 11.58 9.72
N THR A 175 -14.61 12.91 9.78
CA THR A 175 -14.60 13.76 8.59
C THR A 175 -13.23 13.72 7.90
N ASN A 176 -13.20 13.95 6.58
CA ASN A 176 -11.95 14.06 5.82
C ASN A 176 -11.04 15.14 6.37
N LYS A 177 -11.59 16.26 6.85
CA LYS A 177 -10.82 17.29 7.53
C LYS A 177 -10.00 16.75 8.71
N ARG A 178 -10.54 15.80 9.49
CA ARG A 178 -9.79 15.16 10.60
C ARG A 178 -8.71 14.23 10.05
N TYR A 179 -9.04 13.34 9.12
CA TYR A 179 -8.06 12.44 8.51
C TYR A 179 -6.92 13.18 7.82
N ALA A 180 -7.22 14.26 7.09
CA ALA A 180 -6.22 15.09 6.41
C ALA A 180 -5.24 15.73 7.41
N LYS A 181 -5.76 16.25 8.55
CA LYS A 181 -4.93 16.80 9.62
C LYS A 181 -4.02 15.74 10.26
N VAL A 182 -4.51 14.52 10.42
CA VAL A 182 -3.71 13.40 10.92
C VAL A 182 -2.64 13.00 9.91
N GLY A 183 -3.00 12.92 8.63
CA GLY A 183 -2.10 12.58 7.55
C GLY A 183 -1.10 13.67 7.15
N GLY A 184 -1.27 14.91 7.64
CA GLY A 184 -0.39 16.03 7.32
C GLY A 184 -0.61 16.61 5.92
N ILE A 185 -1.80 16.44 5.34
CA ILE A 185 -2.16 16.93 4.01
C ILE A 185 -3.36 17.87 4.08
N SER A 186 -3.62 18.62 3.01
CA SER A 186 -4.78 19.50 2.98
C SER A 186 -6.09 18.71 2.82
N ASP A 187 -7.19 19.23 3.36
CA ASP A 187 -8.53 18.61 3.21
C ASP A 187 -8.89 18.43 1.72
N ARG A 188 -8.64 19.47 0.91
CA ARG A 188 -8.86 19.43 -0.54
C ARG A 188 -8.06 18.32 -1.23
N GLU A 189 -6.85 18.08 -0.77
CA GLU A 189 -5.98 17.04 -1.32
C GLU A 189 -6.47 15.65 -0.92
N LEU A 190 -6.81 15.42 0.35
CA LEU A 190 -7.38 14.14 0.77
C LEU A 190 -8.67 13.82 0.01
N ASN A 191 -9.56 14.80 -0.18
CA ASN A 191 -10.79 14.61 -0.96
C ASN A 191 -10.50 14.16 -2.40
N LYS A 192 -9.46 14.72 -3.04
CA LYS A 192 -9.04 14.32 -4.39
C LYS A 192 -8.45 12.91 -4.40
N LEU A 193 -7.59 12.59 -3.42
CA LEU A 193 -6.97 11.27 -3.31
C LEU A 193 -8.03 10.19 -3.04
N GLU A 194 -9.00 10.46 -2.17
CA GLU A 194 -10.09 9.55 -1.86
C GLU A 194 -10.89 9.20 -3.11
N LEU A 195 -11.34 10.20 -3.88
CA LEU A 195 -12.06 9.98 -5.14
C LEU A 195 -11.21 9.17 -6.15
N ALA A 196 -9.93 9.52 -6.30
CA ALA A 196 -9.04 8.78 -7.19
C ALA A 196 -8.85 7.32 -6.75
N PHE A 197 -8.78 7.08 -5.44
CA PHE A 197 -8.61 5.74 -4.87
C PHE A 197 -9.86 4.87 -5.09
N LEU A 198 -11.04 5.43 -4.86
CA LEU A 198 -12.33 4.77 -5.10
C LEU A 198 -12.50 4.38 -6.57
N ASP A 199 -12.15 5.31 -7.46
CA ASP A 199 -12.17 5.07 -8.91
C ASP A 199 -11.19 3.97 -9.33
N LEU A 200 -9.96 3.97 -8.82
CA LEU A 200 -8.96 2.94 -9.14
C LEU A 200 -9.39 1.54 -8.71
N LEU A 201 -10.16 1.44 -7.61
CA LEU A 201 -10.72 0.18 -7.12
C LEU A 201 -12.10 -0.15 -7.73
N ASN A 202 -12.58 0.64 -8.70
CA ASN A 202 -13.88 0.48 -9.33
C ASN A 202 -15.05 0.37 -8.34
N TRP A 203 -14.92 0.89 -7.12
CA TRP A 203 -15.89 0.80 -6.01
C TRP A 203 -16.23 -0.62 -5.51
N GLU A 204 -16.39 -1.59 -6.40
CA GLU A 204 -16.71 -2.99 -6.11
C GLU A 204 -15.56 -3.71 -5.41
N LYS A 205 -14.31 -3.35 -5.72
CA LYS A 205 -13.11 -3.91 -5.08
C LYS A 205 -12.78 -3.26 -3.73
N LEU A 206 -13.77 -2.67 -3.05
CA LEU A 206 -13.63 -2.20 -1.66
C LEU A 206 -14.04 -3.25 -0.64
N ARG A 207 -14.90 -4.20 -1.03
CA ARG A 207 -15.35 -5.27 -0.13
C ARG A 207 -14.18 -6.19 0.22
N CYS A 208 -13.93 -6.37 1.52
CA CYS A 208 -12.99 -7.34 2.05
C CYS A 208 -13.79 -8.42 2.79
N SER A 209 -13.72 -9.67 2.34
CA SER A 209 -14.40 -10.77 3.04
C SER A 209 -13.60 -11.23 4.26
N GLY A 210 -14.25 -11.85 5.25
CA GLY A 210 -13.53 -12.39 6.42
C GLY A 210 -12.48 -13.43 6.03
N ILE A 211 -12.75 -14.26 5.01
CA ILE A 211 -11.81 -15.25 4.47
C ILE A 211 -10.59 -14.56 3.87
N GLU A 212 -10.80 -13.48 3.12
CA GLU A 212 -9.74 -12.71 2.52
C GLU A 212 -8.88 -12.02 3.58
N LEU A 213 -9.50 -11.36 4.56
CA LEU A 213 -8.78 -10.76 5.68
C LEU A 213 -7.93 -11.79 6.42
N LEU A 214 -8.48 -12.99 6.66
CA LEU A 214 -7.74 -14.08 7.30
C LEU A 214 -6.56 -14.57 6.45
N LYS A 215 -6.69 -14.57 5.11
CA LYS A 215 -5.57 -14.86 4.21
C LYS A 215 -4.44 -13.84 4.39
N TYR A 216 -4.74 -12.53 4.39
CA TYR A 216 -3.72 -11.50 4.60
C TYR A 216 -3.14 -11.53 6.01
N TRP A 217 -3.94 -11.86 7.02
CA TRP A 217 -3.47 -12.10 8.39
C TRP A 217 -2.39 -13.18 8.42
N LYS A 218 -2.67 -14.35 7.83
CA LYS A 218 -1.72 -15.48 7.74
C LYS A 218 -0.44 -15.11 7.02
N LEU A 219 -0.56 -14.42 5.89
CA LEU A 219 0.59 -13.97 5.11
C LEU A 219 1.46 -12.99 5.91
N LEU A 220 0.84 -12.04 6.60
CA LEU A 220 1.52 -11.07 7.43
C LEU A 220 2.21 -11.74 8.63
N ASN A 221 1.52 -12.65 9.32
CA ASN A 221 2.09 -13.37 10.45
C ASN A 221 3.28 -14.24 10.04
N GLY A 222 3.14 -15.03 8.97
CA GLY A 222 4.24 -15.84 8.46
C GLY A 222 5.42 -15.01 7.95
N PHE A 223 5.18 -13.81 7.40
CA PHE A 223 6.26 -12.86 7.09
C PHE A 223 6.96 -12.37 8.36
N TRP A 224 6.20 -11.98 9.38
CA TRP A 224 6.73 -11.45 10.63
C TRP A 224 7.60 -12.48 11.38
N GLU A 225 7.17 -13.74 11.43
CA GLU A 225 7.93 -14.83 12.03
C GLU A 225 9.31 -14.99 11.37
N ARG A 226 9.36 -15.05 10.03
CA ARG A 226 10.62 -15.16 9.27
C ARG A 226 11.53 -13.95 9.48
N GLU A 227 10.99 -12.74 9.54
CA GLU A 227 11.79 -11.54 9.78
C GLU A 227 12.38 -11.51 11.20
N ASN A 228 11.71 -12.11 12.19
CA ASN A 228 12.25 -12.21 13.54
C ASN A 228 13.34 -13.28 13.65
N GLU A 229 13.14 -14.45 13.02
CA GLU A 229 14.17 -15.49 12.91
C GLU A 229 15.45 -14.93 12.26
N ASN A 230 15.32 -14.17 11.17
CA ASN A 230 16.47 -13.57 10.48
C ASN A 230 17.23 -12.55 11.35
N LYS A 231 16.54 -11.84 12.25
CA LYS A 231 17.18 -10.88 13.17
C LYS A 231 17.98 -11.60 14.26
N GLU A 232 17.47 -12.70 14.78
CA GLU A 232 18.16 -13.51 15.79
C GLU A 232 19.46 -14.10 15.23
N HIS A 233 19.42 -14.68 14.03
CA HIS A 233 20.61 -15.24 13.36
C HIS A 233 21.66 -14.17 12.99
N SER A 234 21.22 -12.94 12.69
CA SER A 234 22.13 -11.83 12.38
C SER A 234 22.84 -11.27 13.62
N GLN A 235 22.30 -11.47 14.82
CA GLN A 235 22.88 -10.99 16.09
C GLN A 235 23.90 -11.98 16.69
N GLU A 236 23.75 -13.29 16.47
CA GLU A 236 24.73 -14.30 16.92
C GLU A 236 26.03 -14.32 16.10
N SER A 237 26.08 -13.63 14.95
CA SER A 237 27.22 -13.64 14.03
C SER A 237 28.25 -12.53 14.26
N GLN A 238 28.14 -11.71 15.31
CA GLN A 238 29.16 -10.70 15.64
C GLN A 238 30.24 -11.30 16.57
N PRO A 239 31.52 -11.36 16.15
CA PRO A 239 32.59 -11.83 17.02
C PRO A 239 32.82 -10.80 18.14
N THR A 240 32.73 -11.26 19.38
CA THR A 240 33.26 -10.55 20.56
C THR A 240 34.74 -10.27 20.33
N HIS A 241 35.09 -8.99 20.17
CA HIS A 241 36.47 -8.50 20.23
C HIS A 241 36.83 -8.09 21.66
#